data_AF-A0A6N4X1C7-F1
#
_entry.id   AF-A0A6N4X1C7-F1
#
_cell.length_a   1.000
_cell.length_b   1.000
_cell.length_c   1.000
_cell.angle_alpha   90.00
_cell.angle_beta   90.00
_cell.angle_gamma   90.00
#
_symmetry.space_group_name_H-M   'P 1'
#
loop_
_entity.id
_entity.type
_entity.pdbx_description
1 polymer ?
#
loop_
_entity_poly.entity_id
_entity_poly.type
_entity_poly.pdbx_seq_one_letter_code
_entity_poly.pdbx_strand_id
1 'polypeptide(L)'
;MDKRIRKCAMGLGLVVALNASAATDLETIAGIGDLTNAPSMYTTDTGNGKATMTAGEVQSVYIDGVDYGGDDTRFYAYIGIPEGADANNPVPGVVLVHGGGGTALQEYVDTWVGYGYAAIMIATEGQTDAIATAEQIAAGQNVGDYYKHNAAGPARAGIYGDTDLEPITDQWMYHAASCTVLANSLMRSLASVDQNQVGVVGVSWGGIITSTVIGIDDRFAFAVPVYGSGHLYDVDNHYGKNLYDDENYITMWDPMVRMDQATMPTMWFSWPTDNIFPLDAQAKTYAASPATRMVSSVPGLGHGMGAFDTPEVIAFANSALSGRPWCIQESLTASGRAVSVTFTSTKSLASASLVSTIDTGFAGDRTWTEKAIIPVDNGDGTYTVNANYPLNTTAWFVNVLDNAGVVASSDYQDLVNPIDYTPIDDGTTSSPIGKNIWLKAEINGKYVCADQSINSYAPLNADRAAYGDWEKFTVEDAGNGYVALKSNVNGMYVSADKTDANVQLQPRYQSTSIGTWEKFTWVENSDGTLSLKARANGKYVSADRNVDTARPLCANRDSIGAWEKFTWGEY
;
A
#
# COMPACT_ATOMS: atom_id res chain seq x y z
N MET A 1 -3.49 23.80 -23.72
CA MET A 1 -2.39 23.77 -22.74
C MET A 1 -3.04 23.61 -21.39
N ASP A 2 -3.11 22.36 -20.94
CA ASP A 2 -4.11 21.86 -20.00
C ASP A 2 -3.77 22.26 -18.55
N LYS A 3 -4.77 22.76 -17.80
CA LYS A 3 -4.63 23.13 -16.38
C LYS A 3 -4.19 21.93 -15.52
N ARG A 4 -4.42 20.70 -16.01
CA ARG A 4 -3.99 19.43 -15.40
C ARG A 4 -2.47 19.31 -15.18
N ILE A 5 -1.64 19.90 -16.03
CA ILE A 5 -0.17 19.76 -15.95
C ILE A 5 0.42 20.60 -14.78
N ARG A 6 -0.29 21.62 -14.28
CA ARG A 6 0.25 22.49 -13.23
C ARG A 6 0.13 21.93 -11.81
N LYS A 7 -0.80 21.01 -11.53
CA LYS A 7 -0.97 20.38 -10.21
C LYS A 7 -0.29 19.00 -10.08
N CYS A 8 -0.01 18.26 -11.16
CA CYS A 8 0.81 17.03 -11.07
C CYS A 8 2.22 17.30 -10.51
N ALA A 9 2.77 18.50 -10.70
CA ALA A 9 4.04 18.91 -10.10
C ALA A 9 3.94 19.28 -8.60
N MET A 10 2.73 19.38 -8.03
CA MET A 10 2.50 19.74 -6.62
C MET A 10 2.40 18.53 -5.70
N GLY A 11 2.24 17.31 -6.22
CA GLY A 11 2.13 16.08 -5.41
C GLY A 11 3.41 15.60 -4.74
N LEU A 12 4.57 16.22 -5.03
CA LEU A 12 5.88 15.83 -4.45
C LEU A 12 6.54 16.90 -3.57
N GLY A 13 5.81 17.94 -3.16
CA GLY A 13 6.42 19.03 -2.39
C GLY A 13 5.47 20.07 -1.81
N LEU A 14 4.24 19.69 -1.47
CA LEU A 14 3.33 20.60 -0.78
C LEU A 14 3.60 20.56 0.73
N VAL A 15 4.59 21.32 1.18
CA VAL A 15 4.49 21.94 2.52
C VAL A 15 3.43 23.03 2.38
N VAL A 16 2.15 22.63 2.37
CA VAL A 16 1.11 23.57 2.80
C VAL A 16 1.44 23.84 4.25
N ALA A 17 1.55 25.10 4.62
CA ALA A 17 1.44 25.45 6.02
C ALA A 17 0.04 24.99 6.46
N LEU A 18 -0.07 23.78 7.02
CA LEU A 18 -1.30 23.26 7.59
C LEU A 18 -1.78 24.32 8.58
N ASN A 19 -2.97 24.86 8.34
CA ASN A 19 -3.61 25.69 9.34
C ASN A 19 -3.92 24.80 10.56
N ALA A 20 -3.97 25.39 11.76
CA ALA A 20 -4.10 24.62 13.00
C ALA A 20 -5.31 23.66 13.03
N SER A 21 -6.41 23.99 12.33
CA SER A 21 -7.58 23.09 12.19
C SER A 21 -7.25 21.80 11.45
N ALA A 22 -6.62 21.89 10.27
CA ALA A 22 -6.28 20.71 9.46
C ALA A 22 -5.29 19.77 10.16
N ALA A 23 -4.40 20.28 11.01
CA ALA A 23 -3.54 19.45 11.85
C ALA A 23 -4.34 18.69 12.92
N THR A 24 -5.34 19.34 13.52
CA THR A 24 -6.28 18.72 14.47
C THR A 24 -7.19 17.69 13.80
N ASP A 25 -7.63 17.93 12.57
CA ASP A 25 -8.45 16.97 11.82
C ASP A 25 -7.66 15.71 11.47
N LEU A 26 -6.41 15.86 11.02
CA LEU A 26 -5.52 14.73 10.77
C LEU A 26 -5.24 13.92 12.03
N GLU A 27 -5.07 14.57 13.19
CA GLU A 27 -4.93 13.89 14.49
C GLU A 27 -6.23 13.17 14.87
N THR A 28 -7.39 13.78 14.63
CA THR A 28 -8.70 13.16 14.87
C THR A 28 -8.91 11.93 14.00
N ILE A 29 -8.53 11.98 12.72
CA ILE A 29 -8.58 10.84 11.81
C ILE A 29 -7.60 9.75 12.25
N ALA A 30 -6.37 10.11 12.63
CA ALA A 30 -5.41 9.15 13.17
C ALA A 30 -5.93 8.47 14.45
N GLY A 31 -6.65 9.22 15.29
CA GLY A 31 -7.31 8.71 16.50
C GLY A 31 -8.38 7.64 16.26
N ILE A 32 -8.85 7.45 15.01
CA ILE A 32 -9.68 6.27 14.67
C ILE A 32 -8.93 4.97 14.97
N GLY A 33 -7.60 4.93 14.78
CA GLY A 33 -6.76 3.77 15.10
C GLY A 33 -6.75 3.41 16.59
N ASP A 34 -7.09 4.37 17.46
CA ASP A 34 -7.15 4.17 18.91
C ASP A 34 -8.48 3.55 19.39
N LEU A 35 -9.44 3.29 18.48
CA LEU A 35 -10.71 2.61 18.76
C LEU A 35 -10.51 1.10 19.01
N THR A 36 -9.61 0.77 19.95
CA THR A 36 -9.11 -0.58 20.25
C THR A 36 -9.95 -1.34 21.26
N ASN A 37 -10.80 -0.63 22.01
CA ASN A 37 -11.75 -1.25 22.93
C ASN A 37 -12.87 -1.94 22.15
N ALA A 38 -13.22 -3.16 22.55
CA ALA A 38 -14.29 -3.92 21.91
C ALA A 38 -15.63 -3.19 22.08
N PRO A 39 -16.35 -2.85 20.99
CA PRO A 39 -17.68 -2.28 21.09
C PRO A 39 -18.68 -3.32 21.59
N SER A 40 -19.81 -2.89 22.16
CA SER A 40 -20.88 -3.83 22.48
C SER A 40 -21.71 -4.18 21.26
N MET A 41 -22.26 -5.40 21.27
CA MET A 41 -23.25 -5.86 20.29
C MET A 41 -24.65 -5.94 20.89
N TYR A 42 -25.67 -5.71 20.06
CA TYR A 42 -27.08 -5.69 20.43
C TYR A 42 -27.94 -6.39 19.40
N THR A 43 -29.09 -6.90 19.84
CA THR A 43 -30.08 -7.57 18.98
C THR A 43 -31.02 -6.59 18.27
N THR A 44 -31.00 -5.31 18.65
CA THR A 44 -31.87 -4.25 18.10
C THR A 44 -31.09 -2.94 18.00
N ASP A 45 -31.59 -1.99 17.21
CA ASP A 45 -30.93 -0.69 16.96
C ASP A 45 -30.92 0.24 18.17
N THR A 46 -31.92 0.16 19.04
CA THR A 46 -32.14 1.11 20.15
C THR A 46 -32.33 0.43 21.50
N GLY A 47 -32.52 -0.89 21.52
CA GLY A 47 -32.68 -1.65 22.76
C GLY A 47 -31.35 -1.92 23.47
N ASN A 48 -31.44 -2.23 24.76
CA ASN A 48 -30.29 -2.58 25.61
C ASN A 48 -29.99 -4.10 25.65
N GLY A 49 -30.74 -4.91 24.89
CA GLY A 49 -30.52 -6.34 24.79
C GLY A 49 -29.21 -6.65 24.07
N LYS A 50 -28.21 -7.12 24.82
CA LYS A 50 -26.90 -7.48 24.28
C LYS A 50 -27.01 -8.74 23.43
N ALA A 51 -26.32 -8.76 22.29
CA ALA A 51 -26.15 -9.94 21.47
C ALA A 51 -24.91 -10.73 21.92
N THR A 52 -24.95 -12.04 21.70
CA THR A 52 -23.83 -12.97 21.93
C THR A 52 -23.68 -13.84 20.71
N MET A 53 -22.45 -14.20 20.36
CA MET A 53 -22.20 -15.09 19.22
C MET A 53 -21.98 -16.53 19.67
N THR A 54 -22.54 -17.46 18.90
CA THR A 54 -22.34 -18.90 19.05
C THR A 54 -21.61 -19.44 17.82
N ALA A 55 -20.63 -20.31 18.02
CA ALA A 55 -20.00 -21.05 16.92
C ALA A 55 -21.04 -21.91 16.18
N GLY A 56 -20.98 -21.90 14.85
CA GLY A 56 -21.94 -22.57 13.96
C GLY A 56 -23.17 -21.74 13.60
N GLU A 57 -23.30 -20.53 14.13
CA GLU A 57 -24.41 -19.61 13.83
C GLU A 57 -23.92 -18.37 13.09
N VAL A 58 -24.76 -17.88 12.17
CA VAL A 58 -24.63 -16.55 11.57
C VAL A 58 -25.78 -15.70 12.04
N GLN A 59 -25.47 -14.52 12.57
CA GLN A 59 -26.45 -13.64 13.19
C GLN A 59 -26.26 -12.21 12.71
N SER A 60 -27.37 -11.50 12.50
CA SER A 60 -27.32 -10.04 12.42
C SER A 60 -27.26 -9.39 13.80
N VAL A 61 -26.55 -8.28 13.88
CA VAL A 61 -26.32 -7.51 15.10
C VAL A 61 -26.28 -6.02 14.80
N TYR A 62 -26.49 -5.21 15.85
CA TYR A 62 -26.14 -3.80 15.87
C TYR A 62 -24.94 -3.62 16.80
N ILE A 63 -23.95 -2.83 16.39
CA ILE A 63 -22.69 -2.66 17.11
C ILE A 63 -22.55 -1.17 17.46
N ASP A 64 -22.12 -0.86 18.68
CA ASP A 64 -21.84 0.53 19.08
C ASP A 64 -20.87 1.19 18.08
N GLY A 65 -21.24 2.36 17.56
CA GLY A 65 -20.43 3.20 16.68
C GLY A 65 -19.81 4.39 17.43
N VAL A 66 -19.29 5.34 16.66
CA VAL A 66 -18.81 6.63 17.19
C VAL A 66 -19.95 7.66 17.21
N ASP A 67 -19.85 8.66 18.07
CA ASP A 67 -20.84 9.74 18.17
C ASP A 67 -21.07 10.46 16.84
N TYR A 68 -22.32 10.80 16.54
CA TYR A 68 -22.68 11.63 15.40
C TYR A 68 -23.64 12.74 15.85
N GLY A 69 -23.20 14.00 15.77
CA GLY A 69 -24.03 15.13 16.15
C GLY A 69 -24.42 15.16 17.65
N GLY A 70 -23.67 14.48 18.52
CA GLY A 70 -23.96 14.35 19.95
C GLY A 70 -24.86 13.18 20.32
N ASP A 71 -25.24 12.33 19.36
CA ASP A 71 -26.03 11.12 19.59
C ASP A 71 -25.16 9.85 19.45
N ASP A 72 -25.37 8.91 20.38
CA ASP A 72 -24.81 7.56 20.31
C ASP A 72 -25.32 6.85 19.04
N THR A 73 -24.39 6.31 18.24
CA THR A 73 -24.74 5.57 17.02
C THR A 73 -24.54 4.06 17.17
N ARG A 74 -25.16 3.31 16.26
CA ARG A 74 -24.84 1.92 15.98
C ARG A 74 -24.65 1.71 14.48
N PHE A 75 -23.99 0.62 14.12
CA PHE A 75 -23.96 0.11 12.75
C PHE A 75 -24.44 -1.33 12.69
N TYR A 76 -25.13 -1.67 11.60
CA TYR A 76 -25.66 -3.01 11.36
C TYR A 76 -24.57 -3.92 10.78
N ALA A 77 -24.57 -5.20 11.16
CA ALA A 77 -23.64 -6.19 10.64
C ALA A 77 -24.22 -7.61 10.65
N TYR A 78 -23.67 -8.48 9.82
CA TYR A 78 -23.74 -9.93 10.00
C TYR A 78 -22.42 -10.45 10.57
N ILE A 79 -22.47 -11.36 11.54
CA ILE A 79 -21.32 -12.05 12.12
C ILE A 79 -21.56 -13.55 12.05
N GLY A 80 -20.55 -14.29 11.61
CA GLY A 80 -20.54 -15.75 11.58
C GLY A 80 -19.27 -16.31 12.18
N ILE A 81 -19.40 -17.41 12.94
CA ILE A 81 -18.28 -18.11 13.55
C ILE A 81 -18.34 -19.58 13.11
N PRO A 82 -17.24 -20.16 12.58
CA PRO A 82 -17.19 -21.58 12.22
C PRO A 82 -17.58 -22.51 13.36
N GLU A 83 -18.30 -23.58 13.04
CA GLU A 83 -18.64 -24.62 14.01
C GLU A 83 -17.36 -25.19 14.67
N GLY A 84 -17.38 -25.32 16.00
CA GLY A 84 -16.26 -25.84 16.77
C GLY A 84 -15.12 -24.85 17.04
N ALA A 85 -15.22 -23.59 16.60
CA ALA A 85 -14.30 -22.54 17.02
C ALA A 85 -14.59 -22.12 18.47
N ASP A 86 -13.55 -22.06 19.31
CA ASP A 86 -13.65 -21.65 20.72
C ASP A 86 -12.32 -21.09 21.24
N ALA A 87 -12.25 -20.77 22.53
CA ALA A 87 -11.05 -20.22 23.17
C ALA A 87 -9.79 -21.10 23.10
N ASN A 88 -9.95 -22.42 22.93
CA ASN A 88 -8.85 -23.37 22.81
C ASN A 88 -8.52 -23.70 21.35
N ASN A 89 -9.46 -23.45 20.44
CA ASN A 89 -9.32 -23.65 19.01
C ASN A 89 -9.81 -22.40 18.25
N PRO A 90 -9.10 -21.25 18.40
CA PRO A 90 -9.49 -20.03 17.73
C PRO A 90 -9.21 -20.13 16.22
N VAL A 91 -10.05 -19.46 15.42
CA VAL A 91 -9.92 -19.39 13.95
C VAL A 91 -9.49 -18.00 13.50
N PRO A 92 -8.91 -17.82 12.30
CA PRO A 92 -8.68 -16.48 11.75
C PRO A 92 -9.99 -15.71 11.55
N GLY A 93 -9.90 -14.38 11.57
CA GLY A 93 -11.02 -13.47 11.40
C GLY A 93 -10.92 -12.66 10.09
N VAL A 94 -12.05 -12.18 9.58
CA VAL A 94 -12.08 -11.24 8.45
C VAL A 94 -13.19 -10.19 8.62
N VAL A 95 -12.83 -8.93 8.36
CA VAL A 95 -13.78 -7.80 8.24
C VAL A 95 -14.07 -7.57 6.76
N LEU A 96 -15.35 -7.58 6.38
CA LEU A 96 -15.84 -7.41 5.01
C LEU A 96 -16.56 -6.05 4.87
N VAL A 97 -16.11 -5.23 3.93
CA VAL A 97 -16.61 -3.86 3.72
C VAL A 97 -17.22 -3.71 2.33
N HIS A 98 -18.53 -3.45 2.27
CA HIS A 98 -19.32 -3.41 1.02
C HIS A 98 -19.00 -2.20 0.11
N GLY A 99 -19.35 -2.32 -1.17
CA GLY A 99 -19.29 -1.23 -2.15
C GLY A 99 -20.47 -0.25 -2.02
N GLY A 100 -20.38 0.88 -2.72
CA GLY A 100 -21.37 1.96 -2.60
C GLY A 100 -22.77 1.51 -3.00
N GLY A 101 -23.78 1.88 -2.20
CA GLY A 101 -25.17 1.45 -2.41
C GLY A 101 -25.47 0.01 -1.96
N GLY A 102 -24.49 -0.72 -1.43
CA GLY A 102 -24.67 -2.03 -0.80
C GLY A 102 -25.03 -1.96 0.69
N THR A 103 -24.99 -3.11 1.36
CA THR A 103 -25.25 -3.28 2.79
C THR A 103 -24.50 -4.52 3.33
N ALA A 104 -24.64 -4.83 4.62
CA ALA A 104 -24.19 -6.10 5.19
C ALA A 104 -25.05 -7.26 4.67
N LEU A 105 -24.41 -8.25 4.02
CA LEU A 105 -25.09 -9.39 3.42
C LEU A 105 -24.60 -10.70 4.03
N GLN A 106 -25.54 -11.53 4.46
CA GLN A 106 -25.24 -12.82 5.11
C GLN A 106 -24.44 -13.75 4.20
N GLU A 107 -24.71 -13.75 2.89
CA GLU A 107 -24.11 -14.70 1.94
C GLU A 107 -22.58 -14.66 1.91
N TYR A 108 -21.96 -13.48 2.04
CA TYR A 108 -20.51 -13.35 2.07
C TYR A 108 -19.93 -13.81 3.41
N VAL A 109 -20.67 -13.62 4.51
CA VAL A 109 -20.29 -14.17 5.83
C VAL A 109 -20.33 -15.70 5.78
N ASP A 110 -21.40 -16.28 5.23
CA ASP A 110 -21.53 -17.73 5.04
C ASP A 110 -20.36 -18.31 4.22
N THR A 111 -19.97 -17.65 3.12
CA THR A 111 -18.84 -18.09 2.30
C THR A 111 -17.52 -18.10 3.07
N TRP A 112 -17.18 -17.02 3.77
CA TRP A 112 -15.92 -16.94 4.53
C TRP A 112 -15.89 -17.90 5.73
N VAL A 113 -17.04 -18.11 6.39
CA VAL A 113 -17.21 -19.18 7.40
C VAL A 113 -16.96 -20.56 6.79
N GLY A 114 -17.44 -20.80 5.57
CA GLY A 114 -17.15 -22.02 4.81
C GLY A 114 -15.67 -22.23 4.50
N TYR A 115 -14.89 -21.16 4.40
CA TYR A 115 -13.43 -21.19 4.28
C TYR A 115 -12.69 -21.29 5.62
N GLY A 116 -13.41 -21.34 6.74
CA GLY A 116 -12.84 -21.51 8.08
C GLY A 116 -12.49 -20.21 8.79
N TYR A 117 -12.99 -19.06 8.32
CA TYR A 117 -12.81 -17.77 8.98
C TYR A 117 -14.03 -17.42 9.83
N ALA A 118 -13.82 -16.84 11.01
CA ALA A 118 -14.87 -16.00 11.59
C ALA A 118 -15.00 -14.74 10.73
N ALA A 119 -16.21 -14.36 10.35
CA ALA A 119 -16.41 -13.26 9.41
C ALA A 119 -17.43 -12.26 9.96
N ILE A 120 -17.15 -10.97 9.75
CA ILE A 120 -18.08 -9.88 9.98
C ILE A 120 -18.22 -9.05 8.70
N MET A 121 -19.45 -8.82 8.25
CA MET A 121 -19.74 -7.87 7.17
C MET A 121 -20.54 -6.71 7.73
N ILE A 122 -20.05 -5.48 7.53
CA ILE A 122 -20.59 -4.28 8.18
C ILE A 122 -21.31 -3.39 7.16
N ALA A 123 -22.42 -2.78 7.58
CA ALA A 123 -23.06 -1.68 6.89
C ALA A 123 -22.40 -0.35 7.29
N THR A 124 -22.02 0.46 6.30
CA THR A 124 -21.18 1.66 6.53
C THR A 124 -21.94 2.98 6.42
N GLU A 125 -23.25 2.95 6.16
CA GLU A 125 -24.06 4.15 5.92
C GLU A 125 -25.32 4.20 6.82
N GLY A 126 -25.37 3.40 7.89
CA GLY A 126 -26.50 3.37 8.84
C GLY A 126 -27.74 2.60 8.35
N GLN A 127 -27.59 1.84 7.29
CA GLN A 127 -28.61 1.00 6.68
C GLN A 127 -28.61 -0.43 7.21
N THR A 128 -29.74 -1.12 7.11
CA THR A 128 -29.85 -2.57 7.35
C THR A 128 -29.85 -3.35 6.04
N ASP A 129 -30.09 -4.66 6.08
CA ASP A 129 -30.30 -5.50 4.90
C ASP A 129 -31.76 -5.52 4.40
N ALA A 130 -32.68 -4.90 5.15
CA ALA A 130 -34.09 -4.83 4.77
C ALA A 130 -34.32 -3.75 3.71
N ILE A 131 -35.07 -4.08 2.66
CA ILE A 131 -35.51 -3.10 1.66
C ILE A 131 -36.52 -2.13 2.30
N ALA A 132 -36.29 -0.83 2.12
CA ALA A 132 -37.17 0.21 2.64
C ALA A 132 -38.55 0.16 1.94
N THR A 133 -39.63 0.26 2.70
CA THR A 133 -40.98 0.37 2.14
C THR A 133 -41.19 1.75 1.50
N ALA A 134 -42.22 1.86 0.65
CA ALA A 134 -42.58 3.15 0.06
C ALA A 134 -42.90 4.23 1.11
N GLU A 135 -43.52 3.85 2.25
CA GLU A 135 -43.76 4.81 3.34
C GLU A 135 -42.46 5.25 4.01
N GLN A 136 -41.51 4.34 4.23
CA GLN A 136 -40.21 4.65 4.83
C GLN A 136 -39.38 5.57 3.91
N ILE A 137 -39.37 5.29 2.61
CA ILE A 137 -38.72 6.16 1.62
C ILE A 137 -39.34 7.56 1.62
N ALA A 138 -40.69 7.65 1.63
CA ALA A 138 -41.38 8.93 1.70
C ALA A 138 -41.08 9.70 3.00
N ALA A 139 -40.72 9.00 4.07
CA ALA A 139 -40.29 9.56 5.36
C ALA A 139 -38.77 9.83 5.45
N GLY A 140 -38.00 9.56 4.40
CA GLY A 140 -36.54 9.72 4.39
C GLY A 140 -35.78 8.69 5.26
N GLN A 141 -36.38 7.53 5.52
CA GLN A 141 -35.82 6.46 6.36
C GLN A 141 -35.14 5.38 5.51
N ASN A 142 -34.38 5.79 4.50
CA ASN A 142 -33.65 4.90 3.62
C ASN A 142 -32.26 5.43 3.27
N VAL A 143 -31.36 4.52 2.96
CA VAL A 143 -30.08 4.80 2.31
C VAL A 143 -29.97 3.88 1.11
N GLY A 144 -29.93 4.49 -0.08
CA GLY A 144 -30.19 3.73 -1.31
C GLY A 144 -31.55 3.03 -1.21
N ASP A 145 -31.56 1.72 -1.48
CA ASP A 145 -32.77 0.90 -1.43
C ASP A 145 -33.07 0.34 -0.02
N TYR A 146 -32.15 0.51 0.93
CA TYR A 146 -32.20 -0.15 2.24
C TYR A 146 -32.78 0.74 3.33
N TYR A 147 -33.44 0.12 4.31
CA TYR A 147 -33.99 0.80 5.48
C TYR A 147 -32.87 1.39 6.34
N LYS A 148 -33.03 2.66 6.73
CA LYS A 148 -32.15 3.35 7.69
C LYS A 148 -32.67 3.12 9.11
N HIS A 149 -31.85 2.50 9.96
CA HIS A 149 -32.26 2.21 11.34
C HIS A 149 -32.21 3.46 12.24
N ASN A 150 -32.79 3.37 13.45
CA ASN A 150 -33.05 4.58 14.25
C ASN A 150 -31.81 5.16 14.95
N ALA A 151 -30.79 4.33 15.22
CA ALA A 151 -29.51 4.76 15.80
C ALA A 151 -28.39 4.95 14.75
N ALA A 152 -28.74 5.33 13.53
CA ALA A 152 -27.81 5.35 12.40
C ALA A 152 -26.86 6.55 12.41
N GLY A 153 -25.59 6.31 12.02
CA GLY A 153 -24.65 7.36 11.65
C GLY A 153 -25.00 8.07 10.32
N PRO A 154 -24.09 8.90 9.80
CA PRO A 154 -24.25 9.57 8.51
C PRO A 154 -24.25 8.56 7.36
N ALA A 155 -24.91 8.95 6.26
CA ALA A 155 -24.87 8.22 4.99
C ALA A 155 -23.98 8.96 3.99
N ARG A 156 -23.42 8.25 3.02
CA ARG A 156 -22.46 8.83 2.08
C ARG A 156 -23.12 9.89 1.19
N ALA A 157 -22.53 11.08 1.17
CA ALA A 157 -22.96 12.15 0.28
C ALA A 157 -22.31 12.03 -1.11
N GLY A 158 -22.77 11.11 -1.95
CA GLY A 158 -22.25 10.95 -3.32
C GLY A 158 -20.75 10.59 -3.35
N ILE A 159 -19.93 11.45 -3.97
CA ILE A 159 -18.46 11.31 -4.00
C ILE A 159 -17.90 12.40 -3.10
N TYR A 160 -17.71 12.07 -1.81
CA TYR A 160 -17.13 12.99 -0.82
C TYR A 160 -17.85 14.35 -0.76
N GLY A 161 -19.17 14.39 -0.97
CA GLY A 161 -19.96 15.63 -0.96
C GLY A 161 -20.15 16.26 0.42
N ASP A 162 -19.50 15.70 1.44
CA ASP A 162 -19.53 16.09 2.84
C ASP A 162 -18.15 16.47 3.40
N THR A 163 -17.11 16.56 2.56
CA THR A 163 -15.73 16.92 2.98
C THR A 163 -15.59 18.34 3.51
N ASP A 164 -16.55 19.21 3.23
CA ASP A 164 -16.64 20.58 3.75
C ASP A 164 -17.38 20.66 5.11
N LEU A 165 -17.90 19.54 5.64
CA LEU A 165 -18.55 19.54 6.95
C LEU A 165 -17.53 19.63 8.08
N GLU A 166 -17.91 20.40 9.09
CA GLU A 166 -17.17 20.57 10.34
C GLU A 166 -18.10 20.31 11.53
N PRO A 167 -17.67 19.53 12.54
CA PRO A 167 -16.33 18.90 12.66
C PRO A 167 -16.10 17.73 11.68
N ILE A 168 -14.84 17.33 11.47
CA ILE A 168 -14.45 16.14 10.69
C ILE A 168 -15.22 14.86 11.11
N THR A 169 -15.66 14.79 12.37
CA THR A 169 -16.46 13.69 12.94
C THR A 169 -17.89 13.63 12.42
N ASP A 170 -18.37 14.66 11.71
CA ASP A 170 -19.68 14.67 11.06
C ASP A 170 -19.62 14.12 9.63
N GLN A 171 -18.41 13.85 9.11
CA GLN A 171 -18.21 13.33 7.76
C GLN A 171 -18.41 11.81 7.70
N TRP A 172 -19.03 11.32 6.63
CA TRP A 172 -19.30 9.90 6.45
C TRP A 172 -18.05 9.03 6.48
N MET A 173 -16.94 9.46 5.86
CA MET A 173 -15.73 8.65 5.81
C MET A 173 -15.11 8.43 7.21
N TYR A 174 -15.28 9.39 8.13
CA TYR A 174 -14.88 9.22 9.53
C TYR A 174 -15.64 8.06 10.18
N HIS A 175 -16.96 7.99 9.96
CA HIS A 175 -17.82 6.93 10.47
C HIS A 175 -17.54 5.59 9.79
N ALA A 176 -17.40 5.56 8.46
CA ALA A 176 -17.12 4.34 7.73
C ALA A 176 -15.78 3.70 8.16
N ALA A 177 -14.72 4.51 8.29
CA ALA A 177 -13.43 4.06 8.81
C ALA A 177 -13.52 3.61 10.28
N SER A 178 -14.24 4.36 11.12
CA SER A 178 -14.46 3.99 12.53
C SER A 178 -15.21 2.66 12.67
N CYS A 179 -16.26 2.43 11.89
CA CYS A 179 -16.98 1.16 11.87
C CYS A 179 -16.07 -0.02 11.48
N THR A 180 -15.16 0.17 10.52
CA THR A 180 -14.19 -0.86 10.13
C THR A 180 -13.19 -1.17 11.24
N VAL A 181 -12.65 -0.15 11.93
CA VAL A 181 -11.73 -0.36 13.05
C VAL A 181 -12.42 -0.96 14.27
N LEU A 182 -13.65 -0.52 14.58
CA LEU A 182 -14.47 -1.10 15.66
C LEU A 182 -14.85 -2.55 15.37
N ALA A 183 -15.13 -2.90 14.11
CA ALA A 183 -15.34 -4.28 13.69
C ALA A 183 -14.08 -5.15 13.89
N ASN A 184 -12.89 -4.62 13.58
CA ASN A 184 -11.62 -5.30 13.87
C ASN A 184 -11.47 -5.53 15.39
N SER A 185 -11.66 -4.48 16.20
CA SER A 185 -11.59 -4.56 17.67
C SER A 185 -12.59 -5.54 18.25
N LEU A 186 -13.82 -5.61 17.70
CA LEU A 186 -14.83 -6.59 18.09
C LEU A 186 -14.36 -8.02 17.77
N MET A 187 -13.95 -8.28 16.53
CA MET A 187 -13.53 -9.62 16.11
C MET A 187 -12.37 -10.15 16.95
N ARG A 188 -11.36 -9.30 17.22
CA ARG A 188 -10.21 -9.66 18.08
C ARG A 188 -10.59 -9.96 19.52
N SER A 189 -11.74 -9.46 19.99
CA SER A 189 -12.22 -9.68 21.36
C SER A 189 -12.98 -11.00 21.54
N LEU A 190 -13.44 -11.61 20.44
CA LEU A 190 -14.16 -12.87 20.48
C LEU A 190 -13.16 -13.99 20.77
N ALA A 191 -13.37 -14.75 21.86
CA ALA A 191 -12.43 -15.79 22.28
C ALA A 191 -12.23 -16.89 21.23
N SER A 192 -13.20 -17.11 20.33
CA SER A 192 -13.14 -18.05 19.22
C SER A 192 -12.35 -17.53 18.00
N VAL A 193 -11.84 -16.31 18.05
CA VAL A 193 -11.07 -15.67 16.97
C VAL A 193 -9.65 -15.45 17.43
N ASP A 194 -8.68 -15.82 16.59
CA ASP A 194 -7.28 -15.49 16.86
C ASP A 194 -7.08 -13.99 16.62
N GLN A 195 -6.88 -13.27 17.73
CA GLN A 195 -6.71 -11.82 17.73
C GLN A 195 -5.55 -11.34 16.85
N ASN A 196 -4.57 -12.17 16.51
CA ASN A 196 -3.44 -11.79 15.65
C ASN A 196 -3.69 -12.11 14.16
N GLN A 197 -4.83 -12.71 13.83
CA GLN A 197 -5.15 -13.23 12.49
C GLN A 197 -6.48 -12.66 11.98
N VAL A 198 -6.72 -11.35 12.19
CA VAL A 198 -7.89 -10.65 11.66
C VAL A 198 -7.47 -9.79 10.47
N GLY A 199 -7.97 -10.10 9.27
CA GLY A 199 -7.74 -9.32 8.05
C GLY A 199 -8.94 -8.46 7.65
N VAL A 200 -8.76 -7.66 6.60
CA VAL A 200 -9.82 -6.82 6.01
C VAL A 200 -9.90 -6.99 4.50
N VAL A 201 -11.12 -7.13 3.97
CA VAL A 201 -11.42 -7.19 2.53
C VAL A 201 -12.51 -6.18 2.24
N GLY A 202 -12.27 -5.31 1.27
CA GLY A 202 -13.26 -4.31 0.88
C GLY A 202 -13.36 -4.17 -0.63
N VAL A 203 -14.59 -4.00 -1.13
CA VAL A 203 -14.86 -3.92 -2.58
C VAL A 203 -15.38 -2.56 -2.98
N SER A 204 -14.83 -1.99 -4.06
CA SER A 204 -15.27 -0.69 -4.61
C SER A 204 -15.11 0.43 -3.57
N TRP A 205 -16.18 1.11 -3.13
CA TRP A 205 -16.10 2.03 -1.97
C TRP A 205 -15.57 1.35 -0.71
N GLY A 206 -15.90 0.09 -0.47
CA GLY A 206 -15.29 -0.70 0.59
C GLY A 206 -13.79 -0.87 0.38
N GLY A 207 -13.31 -0.96 -0.87
CA GLY A 207 -11.89 -0.97 -1.20
C GLY A 207 -11.21 0.39 -0.95
N ILE A 208 -11.92 1.51 -1.14
CA ILE A 208 -11.44 2.84 -0.73
C ILE A 208 -11.32 2.89 0.79
N ILE A 209 -12.37 2.48 1.51
CA ILE A 209 -12.36 2.41 2.98
C ILE A 209 -11.19 1.53 3.44
N THR A 210 -11.02 0.33 2.88
CA THR A 210 -9.88 -0.55 3.16
C THR A 210 -8.55 0.14 2.90
N SER A 211 -8.37 0.80 1.76
CA SER A 211 -7.13 1.54 1.44
C SER A 211 -6.84 2.69 2.43
N THR A 212 -7.90 3.30 2.98
CA THR A 212 -7.78 4.34 3.99
C THR A 212 -7.43 3.77 5.36
N VAL A 213 -8.15 2.75 5.82
CA VAL A 213 -7.99 2.23 7.20
C VAL A 213 -6.69 1.47 7.41
N ILE A 214 -6.07 0.90 6.37
CA ILE A 214 -4.79 0.19 6.52
C ILE A 214 -3.64 1.13 6.88
N GLY A 215 -3.77 2.43 6.63
CA GLY A 215 -2.84 3.46 7.12
C GLY A 215 -3.27 4.09 8.46
N ILE A 216 -4.35 3.60 9.08
CA ILE A 216 -4.91 4.08 10.36
C ILE A 216 -4.78 3.00 11.45
N ASP A 217 -5.10 1.75 11.11
CA ASP A 217 -5.07 0.60 12.02
C ASP A 217 -4.04 -0.42 11.55
N ASP A 218 -2.90 -0.47 12.23
CA ASP A 218 -1.77 -1.36 11.92
C ASP A 218 -1.99 -2.80 12.39
N ARG A 219 -3.11 -3.09 13.06
CA ARG A 219 -3.35 -4.39 13.70
C ARG A 219 -3.86 -5.46 12.74
N PHE A 220 -4.26 -5.11 11.52
CA PHE A 220 -4.73 -6.09 10.54
C PHE A 220 -3.62 -7.09 10.15
N ALA A 221 -3.94 -8.38 10.13
CA ALA A 221 -3.02 -9.44 9.69
C ALA A 221 -2.76 -9.41 8.18
N PHE A 222 -3.76 -8.97 7.41
CA PHE A 222 -3.67 -8.75 5.97
C PHE A 222 -4.76 -7.78 5.51
N ALA A 223 -4.57 -7.20 4.32
CA ALA A 223 -5.59 -6.37 3.69
C ALA A 223 -5.79 -6.69 2.21
N VAL A 224 -7.03 -6.53 1.72
CA VAL A 224 -7.38 -6.68 0.31
C VAL A 224 -8.30 -5.53 -0.14
N PRO A 225 -7.72 -4.40 -0.58
CA PRO A 225 -8.44 -3.42 -1.38
C PRO A 225 -8.77 -3.99 -2.76
N VAL A 226 -10.06 -4.25 -3.00
CA VAL A 226 -10.55 -4.68 -4.31
C VAL A 226 -11.05 -3.46 -5.08
N TYR A 227 -10.38 -3.18 -6.20
CA TYR A 227 -10.48 -2.00 -7.06
C TYR A 227 -10.05 -0.68 -6.36
N GLY A 228 -10.57 -0.42 -5.16
CA GLY A 228 -10.37 0.81 -4.41
C GLY A 228 -8.91 1.16 -4.20
N SER A 229 -8.60 2.45 -4.31
CA SER A 229 -7.26 3.02 -4.33
C SER A 229 -7.30 4.52 -4.00
N GLY A 230 -6.13 5.12 -3.79
CA GLY A 230 -5.95 6.58 -3.75
C GLY A 230 -5.72 7.19 -5.13
N HIS A 231 -5.24 8.43 -5.19
CA HIS A 231 -5.07 9.18 -6.45
C HIS A 231 -6.37 9.42 -7.24
N LEU A 232 -7.54 9.28 -6.61
CA LEU A 232 -8.82 9.44 -7.32
C LEU A 232 -9.09 10.90 -7.74
N TYR A 233 -8.38 11.87 -7.19
CA TYR A 233 -8.46 13.27 -7.61
C TYR A 233 -7.79 13.56 -8.97
N ASP A 234 -6.90 12.69 -9.45
CA ASP A 234 -6.14 12.91 -10.68
C ASP A 234 -6.49 11.96 -11.85
N VAL A 235 -7.46 11.08 -11.66
CA VAL A 235 -7.93 10.15 -12.71
C VAL A 235 -8.88 10.82 -13.70
N ASP A 236 -8.81 10.43 -14.98
CA ASP A 236 -9.65 10.99 -16.05
C ASP A 236 -11.05 10.36 -16.10
N ASN A 237 -11.74 10.30 -14.96
CA ASN A 237 -13.11 9.77 -14.85
C ASN A 237 -14.00 10.64 -13.95
N HIS A 238 -15.11 10.08 -13.45
CA HIS A 238 -16.04 10.80 -12.59
C HIS A 238 -15.43 11.18 -11.23
N TYR A 239 -14.49 10.41 -10.66
CA TYR A 239 -13.81 10.81 -9.44
C TYR A 239 -12.95 12.05 -9.64
N GLY A 240 -12.04 12.05 -10.61
CA GLY A 240 -11.17 13.21 -10.82
C GLY A 240 -11.95 14.49 -11.18
N LYS A 241 -13.10 14.36 -11.86
CA LYS A 241 -14.01 15.50 -12.09
C LYS A 241 -14.61 16.09 -10.81
N ASN A 242 -14.84 15.27 -9.78
CA ASN A 242 -15.40 15.72 -8.50
C ASN A 242 -14.31 16.14 -7.51
N LEU A 243 -13.15 15.48 -7.53
CA LEU A 243 -12.15 15.56 -6.46
C LEU A 243 -10.91 16.39 -6.81
N TYR A 244 -10.69 16.76 -8.07
CA TYR A 244 -9.49 17.50 -8.53
C TYR A 244 -9.22 18.82 -7.77
N ASP A 245 -10.27 19.51 -7.33
CA ASP A 245 -10.17 20.77 -6.59
C ASP A 245 -10.66 20.64 -5.12
N ASP A 246 -10.94 19.43 -4.65
CA ASP A 246 -11.33 19.17 -3.25
C ASP A 246 -10.08 19.02 -2.38
N GLU A 247 -9.61 20.14 -1.82
CA GLU A 247 -8.44 20.15 -0.94
C GLU A 247 -8.65 19.35 0.35
N ASN A 248 -9.89 19.31 0.88
CA ASN A 248 -10.23 18.56 2.09
C ASN A 248 -10.09 17.06 1.82
N TYR A 249 -10.65 16.56 0.72
CA TYR A 249 -10.42 15.17 0.29
C TYR A 249 -8.92 14.87 0.10
N ILE A 250 -8.22 15.66 -0.73
CA ILE A 250 -6.83 15.38 -1.12
C ILE A 250 -5.91 15.33 0.11
N THR A 251 -6.14 16.20 1.09
CA THR A 251 -5.26 16.32 2.26
C THR A 251 -5.68 15.45 3.45
N MET A 252 -6.95 15.03 3.52
CA MET A 252 -7.48 14.30 4.69
C MET A 252 -7.90 12.86 4.34
N TRP A 253 -8.55 12.62 3.21
CA TRP A 253 -9.22 11.34 2.95
C TRP A 253 -8.63 10.51 1.81
N ASP A 254 -7.82 11.10 0.93
CA ASP A 254 -7.09 10.30 -0.04
C ASP A 254 -6.22 9.26 0.71
N PRO A 255 -6.36 7.94 0.42
CA PRO A 255 -5.51 6.89 0.97
C PRO A 255 -4.01 7.23 0.97
N MET A 256 -3.53 7.98 -0.01
CA MET A 256 -2.13 8.38 -0.15
C MET A 256 -1.59 9.19 1.03
N VAL A 257 -2.44 9.88 1.79
CA VAL A 257 -2.04 10.70 2.95
C VAL A 257 -1.31 9.88 4.02
N ARG A 258 -1.62 8.58 4.10
CA ARG A 258 -1.18 7.68 5.18
C ARG A 258 -0.79 6.29 4.68
N MET A 259 -0.65 6.11 3.37
CA MET A 259 -0.29 4.82 2.78
C MET A 259 1.11 4.34 3.23
N ASP A 260 1.98 5.26 3.63
CA ASP A 260 3.29 4.95 4.21
C ASP A 260 3.21 4.29 5.59
N GLN A 261 2.05 4.31 6.25
CA GLN A 261 1.77 3.62 7.52
C GLN A 261 1.17 2.23 7.33
N ALA A 262 0.78 1.85 6.10
CA ALA A 262 0.26 0.52 5.82
C ALA A 262 1.42 -0.49 5.75
N THR A 263 1.57 -1.29 6.82
CA THR A 263 2.71 -2.22 7.02
C THR A 263 2.34 -3.70 6.89
N MET A 264 1.06 -4.04 6.92
CA MET A 264 0.58 -5.41 6.80
C MET A 264 0.61 -5.92 5.34
N PRO A 265 0.80 -7.24 5.13
CA PRO A 265 0.70 -7.83 3.80
C PRO A 265 -0.59 -7.43 3.09
N THR A 266 -0.47 -6.85 1.90
CA THR A 266 -1.63 -6.29 1.19
C THR A 266 -1.74 -6.84 -0.24
N MET A 267 -2.93 -7.31 -0.60
CA MET A 267 -3.25 -7.67 -1.98
C MET A 267 -3.99 -6.54 -2.67
N TRP A 268 -3.46 -6.08 -3.79
CA TRP A 268 -4.12 -5.11 -4.66
C TRP A 268 -4.81 -5.86 -5.79
N PHE A 269 -6.12 -6.02 -5.67
CA PHE A 269 -6.92 -6.84 -6.58
C PHE A 269 -7.73 -5.97 -7.53
N SER A 270 -7.59 -6.17 -8.83
CA SER A 270 -8.35 -5.42 -9.85
C SER A 270 -8.33 -6.12 -11.21
N TRP A 271 -8.62 -5.37 -12.26
CA TRP A 271 -8.62 -5.80 -13.63
C TRP A 271 -8.30 -4.62 -14.58
N PRO A 272 -7.81 -4.89 -15.80
CA PRO A 272 -7.22 -3.83 -16.64
C PRO A 272 -8.19 -2.81 -17.22
N THR A 273 -9.47 -3.17 -17.32
CA THR A 273 -10.52 -2.34 -17.92
C THR A 273 -11.52 -1.82 -16.89
N ASP A 274 -11.11 -1.72 -15.61
CA ASP A 274 -11.93 -1.05 -14.61
C ASP A 274 -12.07 0.43 -14.96
N ASN A 275 -13.31 0.86 -15.23
CA ASN A 275 -13.63 2.24 -15.60
C ASN A 275 -13.97 3.11 -14.38
N ILE A 276 -14.01 2.53 -13.18
CA ILE A 276 -14.25 3.20 -11.91
C ILE A 276 -12.91 3.45 -11.20
N PHE A 277 -12.05 2.42 -11.12
CA PHE A 277 -10.75 2.46 -10.44
C PHE A 277 -9.62 2.00 -11.36
N PRO A 278 -8.99 2.91 -12.11
CA PRO A 278 -8.03 2.54 -13.13
C PRO A 278 -6.73 1.99 -12.52
N LEU A 279 -6.07 1.07 -13.24
CA LEU A 279 -4.86 0.39 -12.74
C LEU A 279 -3.71 1.33 -12.37
N ASP A 280 -3.58 2.48 -13.02
CA ASP A 280 -2.53 3.45 -12.71
C ASP A 280 -2.75 4.11 -11.35
N ALA A 281 -3.99 4.41 -10.96
CA ALA A 281 -4.31 4.90 -9.61
C ALA A 281 -4.03 3.83 -8.55
N GLN A 282 -4.43 2.59 -8.81
CA GLN A 282 -4.12 1.47 -7.92
C GLN A 282 -2.60 1.26 -7.79
N ALA A 283 -1.87 1.34 -8.90
CA ALA A 283 -0.42 1.20 -8.94
C ALA A 283 0.32 2.29 -8.19
N LYS A 284 -0.06 3.56 -8.36
CA LYS A 284 0.49 4.65 -7.54
C LYS A 284 0.22 4.43 -6.05
N THR A 285 -0.94 3.88 -5.72
CA THR A 285 -1.32 3.61 -4.33
C THR A 285 -0.44 2.54 -3.70
N TYR A 286 -0.37 1.36 -4.30
CA TYR A 286 0.46 0.29 -3.75
C TYR A 286 1.94 0.58 -3.83
N ALA A 287 2.38 1.41 -4.77
CA ALA A 287 3.74 1.89 -4.87
C ALA A 287 4.17 2.74 -3.67
N ALA A 288 3.24 3.40 -2.98
CA ALA A 288 3.54 4.23 -1.81
C ALA A 288 3.58 3.44 -0.48
N SER A 289 3.02 2.23 -0.45
CA SER A 289 3.06 1.38 0.74
C SER A 289 4.43 0.72 0.90
N PRO A 290 5.01 0.70 2.12
CA PRO A 290 6.23 -0.05 2.42
C PRO A 290 5.96 -1.55 2.61
N ALA A 291 4.70 -1.98 2.79
CA ALA A 291 4.37 -3.36 3.08
C ALA A 291 4.71 -4.32 1.92
N THR A 292 4.91 -5.59 2.28
CA THR A 292 4.88 -6.68 1.31
C THR A 292 3.56 -6.67 0.57
N ARG A 293 3.61 -6.57 -0.76
CA ARG A 293 2.43 -6.53 -1.62
C ARG A 293 2.36 -7.71 -2.58
N MET A 294 1.14 -8.15 -2.84
CA MET A 294 0.81 -9.01 -3.98
C MET A 294 -0.15 -8.24 -4.89
N VAL A 295 0.14 -8.14 -6.17
CA VAL A 295 -0.79 -7.58 -7.15
C VAL A 295 -1.52 -8.73 -7.84
N SER A 296 -2.81 -8.56 -8.13
CA SER A 296 -3.52 -9.47 -9.01
C SER A 296 -4.50 -8.68 -9.87
N SER A 297 -4.22 -8.65 -11.17
CA SER A 297 -4.99 -7.96 -12.21
C SER A 297 -5.57 -8.99 -13.17
N VAL A 298 -6.86 -9.32 -13.01
CA VAL A 298 -7.51 -10.43 -13.71
C VAL A 298 -8.32 -9.92 -14.91
N PRO A 299 -7.89 -10.11 -16.17
CA PRO A 299 -8.66 -9.71 -17.34
C PRO A 299 -10.06 -10.34 -17.34
N GLY A 300 -11.08 -9.50 -17.57
CA GLY A 300 -12.48 -9.94 -17.62
C GLY A 300 -13.20 -10.11 -16.27
N LEU A 301 -12.56 -9.77 -15.14
CA LEU A 301 -13.18 -9.84 -13.81
C LEU A 301 -14.50 -9.05 -13.72
N GLY A 302 -14.56 -7.87 -14.31
CA GLY A 302 -15.68 -6.94 -14.17
C GLY A 302 -15.67 -6.20 -12.83
N HIS A 303 -16.47 -5.15 -12.72
CA HIS A 303 -16.66 -4.38 -11.49
C HIS A 303 -17.93 -4.84 -10.76
N GLY A 304 -17.80 -5.34 -9.53
CA GLY A 304 -18.96 -5.77 -8.75
C GLY A 304 -18.62 -6.44 -7.42
N MET A 305 -19.65 -6.84 -6.68
CA MET A 305 -19.51 -7.44 -5.35
C MET A 305 -19.01 -8.90 -5.37
N GLY A 306 -19.06 -9.60 -6.50
CA GLY A 306 -18.55 -10.98 -6.64
C GLY A 306 -17.04 -11.14 -6.51
N ALA A 307 -16.33 -10.08 -6.09
CA ALA A 307 -14.89 -10.07 -5.91
C ALA A 307 -14.44 -10.28 -4.44
N PHE A 308 -15.38 -10.42 -3.48
CA PHE A 308 -15.07 -10.64 -2.06
C PHE A 308 -14.40 -11.98 -1.75
N ASP A 309 -14.68 -12.99 -2.58
CA ASP A 309 -14.45 -14.39 -2.28
C ASP A 309 -13.90 -15.15 -3.50
N THR A 310 -13.23 -14.43 -4.42
CA THR A 310 -12.59 -15.08 -5.56
C THR A 310 -11.45 -15.99 -5.08
N PRO A 311 -11.06 -17.00 -5.88
CA PRO A 311 -9.92 -17.85 -5.57
C PRO A 311 -8.63 -17.07 -5.26
N GLU A 312 -8.41 -15.91 -5.88
CA GLU A 312 -7.28 -15.03 -5.62
C GLU A 312 -7.30 -14.45 -4.21
N VAL A 313 -8.45 -13.88 -3.81
CA VAL A 313 -8.63 -13.27 -2.49
C VAL A 313 -8.46 -14.31 -1.38
N ILE A 314 -9.09 -15.47 -1.54
CA ILE A 314 -9.00 -16.55 -0.54
C ILE A 314 -7.58 -17.14 -0.48
N ALA A 315 -6.93 -17.36 -1.63
CA ALA A 315 -5.56 -17.86 -1.65
C ALA A 315 -4.57 -16.87 -1.01
N PHE A 316 -4.74 -15.58 -1.28
CA PHE A 316 -3.95 -14.53 -0.65
C PHE A 316 -4.17 -14.52 0.86
N ALA A 317 -5.41 -14.41 1.33
CA ALA A 317 -5.75 -14.35 2.75
C ALA A 317 -5.10 -15.51 3.52
N ASN A 318 -5.28 -16.74 3.04
CA ASN A 318 -4.72 -17.94 3.66
C ASN A 318 -3.19 -17.90 3.76
N SER A 319 -2.50 -17.37 2.75
CA SER A 319 -1.04 -17.25 2.79
C SER A 319 -0.57 -16.10 3.69
N ALA A 320 -1.27 -14.97 3.64
CA ALA A 320 -0.90 -13.75 4.35
C ALA A 320 -0.97 -13.89 5.87
N LEU A 321 -1.79 -14.81 6.39
CA LEU A 321 -1.81 -15.20 7.81
C LEU A 321 -0.45 -15.67 8.34
N SER A 322 0.44 -16.16 7.47
CA SER A 322 1.84 -16.50 7.83
C SER A 322 2.80 -15.31 7.78
N GLY A 323 2.30 -14.10 7.53
CA GLY A 323 3.07 -12.88 7.34
C GLY A 323 3.59 -12.69 5.91
N ARG A 324 3.36 -13.63 4.99
CA ARG A 324 3.90 -13.56 3.62
C ARG A 324 2.89 -14.08 2.57
N PRO A 325 2.62 -13.32 1.50
CA PRO A 325 1.77 -13.78 0.39
C PRO A 325 2.33 -15.01 -0.32
N TRP A 326 1.45 -15.83 -0.92
CA TRP A 326 1.85 -17.04 -1.63
C TRP A 326 2.67 -16.77 -2.90
N CYS A 327 2.56 -15.57 -3.48
CA CYS A 327 3.35 -15.13 -4.64
C CYS A 327 3.80 -13.69 -4.42
N ILE A 328 5.10 -13.44 -4.61
CA ILE A 328 5.74 -12.13 -4.45
C ILE A 328 6.63 -11.87 -5.65
N GLN A 329 6.56 -10.67 -6.21
CA GLN A 329 7.52 -10.21 -7.21
C GLN A 329 8.85 -9.85 -6.52
N GLU A 330 9.90 -10.59 -6.83
CA GLU A 330 11.26 -10.36 -6.32
C GLU A 330 12.01 -9.34 -7.18
N SER A 331 11.79 -9.37 -8.49
CA SER A 331 12.41 -8.39 -9.39
C SER A 331 11.59 -8.16 -10.64
N LEU A 332 11.71 -6.95 -11.18
CA LEU A 332 11.20 -6.55 -12.48
C LEU A 332 12.28 -5.75 -13.18
N THR A 333 12.72 -6.23 -14.33
CA THR A 333 13.70 -5.53 -15.18
C THR A 333 13.16 -5.35 -16.58
N ALA A 334 13.45 -4.19 -17.17
CA ALA A 334 13.13 -3.87 -18.55
C ALA A 334 14.35 -3.23 -19.21
N SER A 335 14.77 -3.77 -20.35
CA SER A 335 15.85 -3.21 -21.18
C SER A 335 15.43 -3.22 -22.65
N GLY A 336 15.25 -2.01 -23.21
CA GLY A 336 14.57 -1.87 -24.49
C GLY A 336 13.16 -2.46 -24.38
N ARG A 337 12.86 -3.50 -25.15
CA ARG A 337 11.57 -4.22 -25.10
C ARG A 337 11.60 -5.54 -24.32
N ALA A 338 12.79 -6.00 -23.96
CA ALA A 338 12.96 -7.24 -23.23
C ALA A 338 12.65 -6.99 -21.76
N VAL A 339 11.77 -7.82 -21.21
CA VAL A 339 11.37 -7.74 -19.81
C VAL A 339 11.59 -9.10 -19.14
N SER A 340 12.06 -9.05 -17.91
CA SER A 340 12.21 -10.21 -17.05
C SER A 340 11.60 -9.89 -15.70
N VAL A 341 10.65 -10.72 -15.27
CA VAL A 341 10.01 -10.63 -13.96
C VAL A 341 10.26 -11.94 -13.22
N THR A 342 10.76 -11.86 -11.98
CA THR A 342 10.96 -13.04 -11.13
C THR A 342 9.98 -12.97 -9.96
N PHE A 343 9.32 -14.09 -9.70
CA PHE A 343 8.41 -14.27 -8.59
C PHE A 343 8.93 -15.37 -7.65
N THR A 344 8.86 -15.16 -6.34
CA THR A 344 8.87 -16.26 -5.37
C THR A 344 7.45 -16.75 -5.21
N SER A 345 7.23 -18.07 -5.28
CA SER A 345 5.90 -18.64 -5.11
C SER A 345 5.92 -19.92 -4.28
N THR A 346 5.01 -20.04 -3.32
CA THR A 346 4.76 -21.29 -2.59
C THR A 346 3.92 -22.29 -3.39
N LYS A 347 3.38 -21.85 -4.53
CA LYS A 347 2.61 -22.66 -5.47
C LYS A 347 3.36 -22.82 -6.79
N SER A 348 3.21 -23.97 -7.44
CA SER A 348 3.73 -24.14 -8.80
C SER A 348 2.98 -23.26 -9.79
N LEU A 349 3.72 -22.46 -10.56
CA LEU A 349 3.16 -21.57 -11.59
C LEU A 349 3.11 -22.31 -12.94
N ALA A 350 1.89 -22.59 -13.39
CA ALA A 350 1.62 -23.42 -14.57
C ALA A 350 1.71 -22.65 -15.89
N SER A 351 1.38 -21.36 -15.86
CA SER A 351 1.37 -20.51 -17.05
C SER A 351 1.57 -19.04 -16.68
N ALA A 352 1.90 -18.24 -17.69
CA ALA A 352 2.03 -16.80 -17.56
C ALA A 352 1.47 -16.11 -18.81
N SER A 353 1.13 -14.83 -18.69
CA SER A 353 0.83 -13.98 -19.83
C SER A 353 1.45 -12.61 -19.66
N LEU A 354 1.94 -12.03 -20.76
CA LEU A 354 2.23 -10.61 -20.83
C LEU A 354 0.96 -9.90 -21.27
N VAL A 355 0.42 -9.07 -20.39
CA VAL A 355 -0.73 -8.22 -20.66
C VAL A 355 -0.21 -6.84 -21.04
N SER A 356 -0.59 -6.33 -22.21
CA SER A 356 -0.04 -5.06 -22.71
C SER A 356 -1.02 -4.31 -23.59
N THR A 357 -0.85 -3.00 -23.64
CA THR A 357 -1.61 -2.10 -24.52
C THR A 357 -0.68 -1.14 -25.25
N ILE A 358 -1.13 -0.64 -26.40
CA ILE A 358 -0.52 0.45 -27.16
C ILE A 358 -1.33 1.74 -27.05
N ASP A 359 -2.48 1.69 -26.37
CA ASP A 359 -3.38 2.82 -26.22
C ASP A 359 -2.86 3.79 -25.15
N THR A 360 -3.25 5.06 -25.25
CA THR A 360 -2.90 6.09 -24.27
C THR A 360 -4.19 6.66 -23.66
N GLY A 361 -4.07 7.44 -22.58
CA GLY A 361 -5.21 8.02 -21.88
C GLY A 361 -5.68 7.16 -20.70
N PHE A 362 -6.95 7.32 -20.30
CA PHE A 362 -7.55 6.63 -19.16
C PHE A 362 -7.40 5.11 -19.25
N ALA A 363 -6.83 4.47 -18.23
CA ALA A 363 -6.48 3.05 -18.29
C ALA A 363 -7.70 2.13 -18.55
N GLY A 364 -8.86 2.48 -18.00
CA GLY A 364 -10.10 1.71 -18.18
C GLY A 364 -10.66 1.70 -19.60
N ASP A 365 -10.29 2.66 -20.45
CA ASP A 365 -10.71 2.73 -21.86
C ASP A 365 -9.73 2.02 -22.81
N ARG A 366 -8.56 1.61 -22.32
CA ARG A 366 -7.51 0.98 -23.14
C ARG A 366 -7.90 -0.44 -23.52
N THR A 367 -7.58 -0.84 -24.75
CA THR A 367 -7.68 -2.23 -25.18
C THR A 367 -6.42 -2.99 -24.78
N TRP A 368 -6.60 -4.04 -23.99
CA TRP A 368 -5.51 -4.89 -23.50
C TRP A 368 -5.39 -6.17 -24.31
N THR A 369 -4.15 -6.57 -24.57
CA THR A 369 -3.81 -7.81 -25.29
C THR A 369 -3.02 -8.72 -24.39
N GLU A 370 -3.33 -10.01 -24.43
CA GLU A 370 -2.63 -11.04 -23.68
C GLU A 370 -1.79 -11.90 -24.60
N LYS A 371 -0.51 -12.07 -24.25
CA LYS A 371 0.41 -12.98 -24.93
C LYS A 371 0.86 -14.05 -23.95
N ALA A 372 0.49 -15.30 -24.21
CA ALA A 372 0.89 -16.45 -23.41
C ALA A 372 2.42 -16.63 -23.37
N ILE A 373 2.93 -16.97 -22.20
CA ILE A 373 4.33 -17.23 -21.87
C ILE A 373 4.40 -18.44 -20.93
N ILE A 374 5.51 -19.16 -20.97
CA ILE A 374 5.79 -20.23 -20.02
C ILE A 374 6.74 -19.66 -18.95
N PRO A 375 6.37 -19.62 -17.67
CA PRO A 375 7.30 -19.26 -16.61
C PRO A 375 8.40 -20.33 -16.51
N VAL A 376 9.63 -19.91 -16.27
CA VAL A 376 10.76 -20.80 -16.00
C VAL A 376 10.81 -21.07 -14.51
N ASP A 377 10.61 -22.32 -14.09
CA ASP A 377 10.89 -22.76 -12.72
C ASP A 377 12.40 -22.83 -12.51
N ASN A 378 12.94 -22.05 -11.57
CA ASN A 378 14.38 -21.98 -11.30
C ASN A 378 14.85 -23.10 -10.35
N GLY A 379 13.93 -23.91 -9.80
CA GLY A 379 14.23 -25.04 -8.92
C GLY A 379 14.49 -24.68 -7.45
N ASP A 380 14.32 -23.42 -7.07
CA ASP A 380 14.55 -22.87 -5.73
C ASP A 380 13.30 -22.21 -5.11
N GLY A 381 12.12 -22.43 -5.72
CA GLY A 381 10.86 -21.78 -5.35
C GLY A 381 10.62 -20.43 -6.06
N THR A 382 11.55 -20.01 -6.92
CA THR A 382 11.37 -18.84 -7.79
C THR A 382 11.02 -19.23 -9.23
N TYR A 383 10.27 -18.34 -9.88
CA TYR A 383 9.80 -18.47 -11.25
C TYR A 383 10.14 -17.22 -12.04
N THR A 384 10.78 -17.36 -13.20
CA THR A 384 11.15 -16.24 -14.05
C THR A 384 10.32 -16.21 -15.33
N VAL A 385 9.64 -15.10 -15.59
CA VAL A 385 8.92 -14.84 -16.83
C VAL A 385 9.74 -13.89 -17.69
N ASN A 386 10.15 -14.37 -18.87
CA ASN A 386 10.86 -13.57 -19.88
C ASN A 386 9.92 -13.26 -21.05
N ALA A 387 9.83 -11.98 -21.42
CA ALA A 387 8.98 -11.56 -22.51
C ALA A 387 9.60 -10.42 -23.35
N ASN A 388 8.97 -10.17 -24.50
CA ASN A 388 9.16 -8.93 -25.23
C ASN A 388 7.78 -8.32 -25.48
N TYR A 389 7.53 -7.14 -24.93
CA TYR A 389 6.28 -6.43 -25.22
C TYR A 389 6.25 -5.93 -26.68
N PRO A 390 5.06 -5.77 -27.28
CA PRO A 390 4.91 -5.27 -28.65
C PRO A 390 5.61 -3.93 -28.95
N LEU A 391 5.79 -3.59 -30.22
CA LEU A 391 6.24 -2.24 -30.56
C LEU A 391 5.14 -1.24 -30.17
N ASN A 392 5.54 -0.05 -29.71
CA ASN A 392 4.64 1.02 -29.27
C ASN A 392 3.79 0.70 -28.04
N THR A 393 4.16 -0.34 -27.27
CA THR A 393 3.54 -0.56 -25.96
C THR A 393 3.66 0.70 -25.12
N THR A 394 2.55 1.07 -24.49
CA THR A 394 2.41 2.23 -23.62
C THR A 394 2.26 1.82 -22.16
N ALA A 395 1.71 0.64 -21.90
CA ALA A 395 1.69 0.04 -20.57
C ALA A 395 1.62 -1.50 -20.64
N TRP A 396 2.12 -2.16 -19.60
CA TRP A 396 2.16 -3.62 -19.50
C TRP A 396 2.28 -4.13 -18.07
N PHE A 397 1.95 -5.40 -17.87
CA PHE A 397 2.26 -6.18 -16.68
C PHE A 397 2.30 -7.67 -17.05
N VAL A 398 2.80 -8.51 -16.15
CA VAL A 398 2.84 -9.97 -16.32
C VAL A 398 1.87 -10.61 -15.36
N ASN A 399 1.02 -11.51 -15.84
CA ASN A 399 0.27 -12.43 -15.01
C ASN A 399 0.99 -13.79 -14.94
N VAL A 400 0.95 -14.41 -13.78
CA VAL A 400 1.30 -15.81 -13.54
C VAL A 400 0.11 -16.52 -12.90
N LEU A 401 -0.10 -17.77 -13.29
CA LEU A 401 -1.23 -18.57 -12.83
C LEU A 401 -0.72 -19.86 -12.22
N ASP A 402 -1.25 -20.24 -11.06
CA ASP A 402 -1.02 -21.57 -10.50
C ASP A 402 -1.79 -22.66 -11.27
N ASN A 403 -1.61 -23.93 -10.87
CA ASN A 403 -2.32 -25.06 -11.49
C ASN A 403 -3.85 -25.01 -11.35
N ALA A 404 -4.38 -24.23 -10.41
CA ALA A 404 -5.81 -24.02 -10.20
C ALA A 404 -6.35 -22.78 -10.94
N GLY A 405 -5.48 -22.04 -11.63
CA GLY A 405 -5.84 -20.82 -12.35
C GLY A 405 -5.85 -19.57 -11.47
N VAL A 406 -5.35 -19.63 -10.24
CA VAL A 406 -5.28 -18.46 -9.35
C VAL A 406 -4.21 -17.50 -9.86
N VAL A 407 -4.59 -16.25 -10.07
CA VAL A 407 -3.74 -15.23 -10.70
C VAL A 407 -2.94 -14.44 -9.66
N ALA A 408 -1.64 -14.27 -9.92
CA ALA A 408 -0.81 -13.20 -9.39
C ALA A 408 -0.23 -12.37 -10.53
N SER A 409 0.11 -11.12 -10.26
CA SER A 409 0.61 -10.17 -11.27
C SER A 409 1.89 -9.49 -10.81
N SER A 410 2.70 -9.07 -11.79
CA SER A 410 3.76 -8.09 -11.58
C SER A 410 3.17 -6.72 -11.27
N ASP A 411 4.01 -5.82 -10.78
CA ASP A 411 3.69 -4.39 -10.73
C ASP A 411 3.35 -3.86 -12.14
N TYR A 412 2.38 -2.95 -12.22
CA TYR A 412 1.91 -2.32 -13.45
C TYR A 412 2.92 -1.30 -14.00
N GLN A 413 3.35 -1.46 -15.24
CA GLN A 413 4.32 -0.57 -15.86
C GLN A 413 3.62 0.38 -16.83
N ASP A 414 3.66 1.68 -16.57
CA ASP A 414 3.27 2.72 -17.54
C ASP A 414 4.53 3.36 -18.15
N LEU A 415 4.70 3.20 -19.46
CA LEU A 415 5.84 3.70 -20.21
C LEU A 415 5.67 5.17 -20.63
N VAL A 416 4.46 5.74 -20.48
CA VAL A 416 4.15 7.13 -20.79
C VAL A 416 4.29 7.99 -19.53
N ASN A 417 3.77 7.51 -18.40
CA ASN A 417 3.83 8.16 -17.10
C ASN A 417 4.39 7.19 -16.04
N PRO A 418 5.72 7.01 -15.98
CA PRO A 418 6.35 6.04 -15.07
C PRO A 418 5.99 6.25 -13.60
N ILE A 419 5.83 5.15 -12.88
CA ILE A 419 5.53 5.11 -11.44
C ILE A 419 6.82 4.79 -10.68
N ASP A 420 7.12 5.55 -9.61
CA ASP A 420 8.25 5.25 -8.71
C ASP A 420 7.75 4.36 -7.56
N TYR A 421 8.31 3.16 -7.47
CA TYR A 421 7.92 2.17 -6.46
C TYR A 421 8.76 2.34 -5.20
N THR A 422 8.09 2.54 -4.06
CA THR A 422 8.75 2.46 -2.75
C THR A 422 9.30 1.04 -2.57
N PRO A 423 10.56 0.90 -2.10
CA PRO A 423 11.12 -0.41 -1.77
C PRO A 423 10.22 -1.16 -0.78
N ILE A 424 10.02 -2.44 -1.02
CA ILE A 424 9.24 -3.31 -0.13
C ILE A 424 10.08 -3.62 1.11
N ASP A 425 9.49 -3.45 2.30
CA ASP A 425 10.04 -3.94 3.56
C ASP A 425 9.51 -5.36 3.81
N ASP A 426 10.18 -6.34 3.21
CA ASP A 426 9.82 -7.77 3.30
C ASP A 426 10.61 -8.52 4.38
N GLY A 427 11.39 -7.81 5.20
CA GLY A 427 12.29 -8.40 6.18
C GLY A 427 13.39 -9.28 5.57
N THR A 428 13.53 -9.31 4.24
CA THR A 428 14.56 -10.01 3.47
C THR A 428 15.44 -9.01 2.75
N THR A 429 16.04 -8.08 3.49
CA THR A 429 16.96 -7.12 2.88
C THR A 429 18.26 -7.82 2.47
N SER A 430 18.58 -7.78 1.17
CA SER A 430 19.92 -8.11 0.64
C SER A 430 20.97 -7.05 1.02
N SER A 431 20.53 -5.92 1.59
CA SER A 431 21.43 -4.90 2.13
C SER A 431 22.08 -5.39 3.43
N PRO A 432 23.37 -5.12 3.66
CA PRO A 432 24.12 -5.66 4.79
C PRO A 432 23.86 -4.85 6.07
N ILE A 433 22.60 -4.68 6.45
CA ILE A 433 22.17 -3.98 7.66
C ILE A 433 22.84 -4.60 8.89
N GLY A 434 23.34 -3.74 9.77
CA GLY A 434 24.11 -4.12 10.97
C GLY A 434 25.56 -4.48 10.70
N LYS A 435 26.03 -4.45 9.45
CA LYS A 435 27.42 -4.77 9.09
C LYS A 435 28.28 -3.52 8.95
N ASN A 436 29.57 -3.71 9.23
CA ASN A 436 30.60 -2.79 8.81
C ASN A 436 31.07 -3.16 7.41
N ILE A 437 31.11 -2.21 6.50
CA ILE A 437 31.47 -2.42 5.10
C ILE A 437 32.51 -1.42 4.61
N TRP A 438 33.15 -1.76 3.50
CA TRP A 438 33.77 -0.80 2.59
C TRP A 438 32.94 -0.68 1.32
N LEU A 439 33.03 0.47 0.64
CA LEU A 439 32.48 0.69 -0.69
C LEU A 439 33.62 0.99 -1.67
N LYS A 440 33.54 0.46 -2.89
CA LYS A 440 34.53 0.64 -3.95
C LYS A 440 33.84 1.04 -5.24
N ALA A 441 34.22 2.17 -5.83
CA ALA A 441 33.64 2.62 -7.09
C ALA A 441 34.20 1.78 -8.25
N GLU A 442 33.33 1.18 -9.06
CA GLU A 442 33.73 0.28 -10.14
C GLU A 442 34.48 1.03 -11.25
N ILE A 443 34.08 2.27 -11.54
CA ILE A 443 34.67 3.08 -12.61
C ILE A 443 36.17 3.33 -12.46
N ASN A 444 36.68 3.39 -11.23
CA ASN A 444 38.07 3.73 -10.96
C ASN A 444 38.79 2.71 -10.05
N GLY A 445 38.07 1.71 -9.55
CA GLY A 445 38.59 0.67 -8.68
C GLY A 445 39.12 1.19 -7.34
N LYS A 446 38.62 2.33 -6.84
CA LYS A 446 39.06 2.96 -5.58
C LYS A 446 37.98 2.91 -4.51
N TYR A 447 38.42 2.82 -3.26
CA TYR A 447 37.54 2.79 -2.09
C TYR A 447 37.04 4.20 -1.76
N VAL A 448 35.77 4.26 -1.34
CA VAL A 448 35.09 5.46 -0.86
C VAL A 448 35.61 5.79 0.53
N CYS A 449 36.01 7.03 0.74
CA CYS A 449 36.75 7.49 1.90
C CYS A 449 36.08 8.71 2.53
N ALA A 450 35.92 8.68 3.85
CA ALA A 450 35.54 9.81 4.70
C ALA A 450 36.80 10.48 5.27
N ASP A 451 37.56 11.16 4.40
CA ASP A 451 38.87 11.73 4.75
C ASP A 451 38.77 12.88 5.77
N GLN A 452 38.99 12.56 7.04
CA GLN A 452 38.99 13.54 8.14
C GLN A 452 40.21 14.48 8.11
N SER A 453 41.24 14.22 7.32
CA SER A 453 42.42 15.11 7.23
C SER A 453 42.17 16.34 6.36
N ILE A 454 41.15 16.31 5.50
CA ILE A 454 40.75 17.46 4.68
C ILE A 454 40.00 18.48 5.54
N ASN A 455 38.90 18.06 6.17
CA ASN A 455 38.17 18.77 7.22
C ASN A 455 37.02 17.87 7.75
N SER A 456 36.31 18.31 8.80
CA SER A 456 35.24 17.56 9.45
C SER A 456 33.93 17.43 8.66
N TYR A 457 33.84 18.05 7.48
CA TYR A 457 32.68 18.04 6.57
C TYR A 457 33.10 17.67 5.14
N ALA A 458 34.25 17.01 4.99
CA ALA A 458 34.77 16.67 3.69
C ALA A 458 33.80 15.69 2.99
N PRO A 459 33.53 15.89 1.69
CA PRO A 459 32.73 14.95 0.94
C PRO A 459 33.40 13.59 0.86
N LEU A 460 32.59 12.56 0.70
CA LEU A 460 33.08 11.23 0.41
C LEU A 460 33.73 11.20 -0.96
N ASN A 461 34.93 10.63 -1.04
CA ASN A 461 35.68 10.52 -2.28
C ASN A 461 36.03 9.05 -2.57
N ALA A 462 35.83 8.59 -3.80
CA ALA A 462 36.36 7.30 -4.26
C ALA A 462 37.78 7.48 -4.82
N ASP A 463 38.79 7.54 -3.93
CA ASP A 463 40.18 7.80 -4.33
C ASP A 463 41.24 6.92 -3.64
N ARG A 464 40.83 6.05 -2.70
CA ARG A 464 41.75 5.23 -1.91
C ARG A 464 42.08 3.90 -2.58
N ALA A 465 43.36 3.53 -2.53
CA ALA A 465 43.86 2.29 -3.15
C ALA A 465 43.64 1.04 -2.27
N ALA A 466 43.44 1.23 -0.97
CA ALA A 466 43.15 0.19 0.02
C ALA A 466 42.15 0.77 1.04
N TYR A 467 41.44 -0.11 1.74
CA TYR A 467 40.49 0.25 2.78
C TYR A 467 41.15 0.18 4.18
N GLY A 468 40.90 1.19 5.01
CA GLY A 468 41.28 1.34 6.41
C GLY A 468 40.21 2.14 7.18
N ASP A 469 40.53 2.74 8.32
CA ASP A 469 39.50 3.31 9.21
C ASP A 469 38.60 4.38 8.55
N TRP A 470 39.10 5.10 7.54
CA TRP A 470 38.34 6.15 6.83
C TRP A 470 37.41 5.60 5.74
N GLU A 471 37.62 4.37 5.28
CA GLU A 471 36.80 3.72 4.24
C GLU A 471 35.74 2.78 4.84
N LYS A 472 35.62 2.78 6.17
CA LYS A 472 34.73 1.92 6.93
C LYS A 472 33.41 2.62 7.27
N PHE A 473 32.30 1.99 6.89
CA PHE A 473 30.95 2.48 7.16
C PHE A 473 30.11 1.39 7.83
N THR A 474 29.31 1.74 8.83
CA THR A 474 28.24 0.88 9.33
C THR A 474 26.98 1.10 8.50
N VAL A 475 26.37 0.05 8.00
CA VAL A 475 25.03 0.12 7.39
C VAL A 475 24.02 -0.07 8.51
N GLU A 476 23.19 0.94 8.75
CA GLU A 476 22.12 0.89 9.74
C GLU A 476 20.76 0.90 9.03
N ASP A 477 19.79 0.24 9.65
CA ASP A 477 18.39 0.33 9.22
C ASP A 477 17.89 1.76 9.44
N ALA A 478 17.39 2.38 8.38
CA ALA A 478 16.83 3.73 8.43
C ALA A 478 15.29 3.75 8.44
N GLY A 479 14.65 2.57 8.48
CA GLY A 479 13.21 2.36 8.39
C GLY A 479 12.65 2.59 7.00
N ASN A 480 11.50 1.98 6.70
CA ASN A 480 10.77 2.10 5.43
C ASN A 480 11.60 1.62 4.23
N GLY A 481 12.34 0.52 4.38
CA GLY A 481 13.18 -0.06 3.31
C GLY A 481 14.42 0.78 2.93
N TYR A 482 14.74 1.83 3.69
CA TYR A 482 15.94 2.63 3.50
C TYR A 482 17.09 2.15 4.41
N VAL A 483 18.31 2.40 3.96
CA VAL A 483 19.51 2.27 4.78
C VAL A 483 20.13 3.63 5.06
N ALA A 484 20.87 3.73 6.15
CA ALA A 484 21.78 4.83 6.43
C ALA A 484 23.22 4.31 6.48
N LEU A 485 24.16 5.09 5.94
CA LEU A 485 25.58 4.83 6.06
C LEU A 485 26.15 5.70 7.18
N LYS A 486 26.73 5.09 8.20
CA LYS A 486 27.41 5.80 9.29
C LYS A 486 28.90 5.65 9.13
N SER A 487 29.61 6.77 9.03
CA SER A 487 31.07 6.74 8.92
C SER A 487 31.70 6.38 10.27
N ASN A 488 32.54 5.35 10.30
CA ASN A 488 33.11 4.86 11.57
C ASN A 488 34.21 5.76 12.13
N VAL A 489 34.82 6.63 11.31
CA VAL A 489 35.89 7.53 11.77
C VAL A 489 35.36 8.69 12.62
N ASN A 490 34.16 9.20 12.33
CA ASN A 490 33.58 10.34 13.04
C ASN A 490 32.21 10.07 13.66
N GLY A 491 31.62 8.88 13.43
CA GLY A 491 30.34 8.47 13.99
C GLY A 491 29.12 9.16 13.37
N MET A 492 29.29 9.90 12.26
CA MET A 492 28.23 10.68 11.63
C MET A 492 27.60 9.93 10.45
N TYR A 493 26.30 10.12 10.25
CA TYR A 493 25.61 9.62 9.06
C TYR A 493 26.00 10.40 7.82
N VAL A 494 26.15 9.69 6.71
CA VAL A 494 26.42 10.24 5.38
C VAL A 494 25.13 10.88 4.88
N SER A 495 25.19 12.17 4.58
CA SER A 495 24.06 12.98 4.11
C SER A 495 24.21 13.32 2.63
N ALA A 496 23.15 13.18 1.83
CA ALA A 496 23.06 13.78 0.51
C ALA A 496 22.58 15.24 0.64
N ASP A 497 23.52 16.18 0.74
CA ASP A 497 23.21 17.58 1.11
C ASP A 497 22.55 18.35 -0.03
N LYS A 498 21.23 18.58 0.06
CA LYS A 498 20.47 19.32 -0.96
C LYS A 498 20.80 20.82 -1.03
N THR A 499 21.50 21.36 -0.04
CA THR A 499 21.94 22.76 -0.07
C THR A 499 23.19 22.94 -0.93
N ASP A 500 23.88 21.85 -1.27
CA ASP A 500 24.96 21.83 -2.25
C ASP A 500 24.42 21.67 -3.69
N ALA A 501 24.99 22.42 -4.63
CA ALA A 501 24.56 22.43 -6.02
C ALA A 501 24.72 21.08 -6.75
N ASN A 502 25.67 20.25 -6.29
CA ASN A 502 25.94 18.92 -6.83
C ASN A 502 25.37 17.80 -5.94
N VAL A 503 24.76 18.14 -4.80
CA VAL A 503 24.24 17.20 -3.80
C VAL A 503 25.31 16.19 -3.38
N GLN A 504 26.43 16.71 -2.91
CA GLN A 504 27.55 15.91 -2.42
C GLN A 504 27.16 15.05 -1.21
N LEU A 505 27.78 13.87 -1.12
CA LEU A 505 27.65 12.98 0.04
C LEU A 505 28.67 13.36 1.10
N GLN A 506 28.23 13.71 2.30
CA GLN A 506 29.09 14.18 3.38
C GLN A 506 28.69 13.57 4.73
N PRO A 507 29.62 12.98 5.51
CA PRO A 507 29.37 12.59 6.89
C PRO A 507 29.47 13.81 7.81
N ARG A 508 28.48 14.70 7.73
CA ARG A 508 28.49 16.05 8.32
C ARG A 508 28.57 15.99 9.86
N TYR A 509 29.29 16.92 10.47
CA TYR A 509 29.50 16.99 11.95
C TYR A 509 28.22 17.03 12.81
N GLN A 510 27.04 17.26 12.22
CA GLN A 510 25.75 17.31 12.93
C GLN A 510 24.78 16.20 12.53
N SER A 511 25.18 15.28 11.65
CA SER A 511 24.34 14.16 11.22
C SER A 511 24.38 13.03 12.25
N THR A 512 23.95 13.32 13.48
CA THR A 512 23.91 12.37 14.61
C THR A 512 22.63 11.55 14.66
N SER A 513 21.68 11.83 13.78
CA SER A 513 20.39 11.13 13.64
C SER A 513 20.06 10.93 12.17
N ILE A 514 19.29 9.89 11.87
CA ILE A 514 18.85 9.57 10.50
C ILE A 514 17.64 10.45 10.14
N GLY A 515 17.85 11.41 9.24
CA GLY A 515 16.78 12.22 8.64
C GLY A 515 16.57 11.90 7.15
N THR A 516 15.85 12.77 6.44
CA THR A 516 15.56 12.56 5.01
C THR A 516 16.82 12.54 4.14
N TRP A 517 17.90 13.24 4.52
CA TRP A 517 19.12 13.33 3.71
C TRP A 517 20.07 12.16 3.92
N GLU A 518 19.93 11.43 5.03
CA GLU A 518 20.75 10.28 5.41
C GLU A 518 20.18 8.94 4.90
N LYS A 519 19.03 8.98 4.24
CA LYS A 519 18.31 7.81 3.74
C LYS A 519 18.70 7.49 2.30
N PHE A 520 19.09 6.23 2.07
CA PHE A 520 19.40 5.70 0.74
C PHE A 520 18.66 4.39 0.50
N THR A 521 18.20 4.18 -0.74
CA THR A 521 17.80 2.84 -1.19
C THR A 521 19.05 2.08 -1.58
N TRP A 522 19.18 0.85 -1.07
CA TRP A 522 20.21 -0.10 -1.48
C TRP A 522 19.74 -0.85 -2.72
N VAL A 523 20.41 -0.67 -3.85
CA VAL A 523 20.00 -1.26 -5.14
C VAL A 523 21.06 -2.26 -5.60
N GLU A 524 20.75 -3.55 -5.51
CA GLU A 524 21.61 -4.58 -6.10
C GLU A 524 21.35 -4.67 -7.60
N ASN A 525 22.42 -4.53 -8.37
CA ASN A 525 22.40 -4.62 -9.82
C ASN A 525 22.61 -6.07 -10.26
N SER A 526 22.05 -6.44 -11.41
CA SER A 526 22.15 -7.80 -11.97
C SER A 526 23.57 -8.26 -12.32
N ASP A 527 24.53 -7.34 -12.41
CA ASP A 527 25.95 -7.63 -12.62
C ASP A 527 26.72 -7.85 -11.32
N GLY A 528 26.03 -7.92 -10.18
CA GLY A 528 26.62 -8.12 -8.85
C GLY A 528 27.20 -6.83 -8.23
N THR A 529 27.00 -5.68 -8.88
CA THR A 529 27.36 -4.37 -8.31
C THR A 529 26.21 -3.78 -7.51
N LEU A 530 26.49 -2.74 -6.74
CA LEU A 530 25.58 -1.95 -5.92
C LEU A 530 25.41 -0.56 -6.50
N SER A 531 24.20 -0.01 -6.44
CA SER A 531 23.91 1.41 -6.59
C SER A 531 23.22 1.94 -5.32
N LEU A 532 23.43 3.21 -5.00
CA LEU A 532 22.71 3.90 -3.92
C LEU A 532 21.82 4.98 -4.54
N LYS A 533 20.52 5.00 -4.19
CA LYS A 533 19.58 6.07 -4.60
C LYS A 533 19.26 6.93 -3.37
N ALA A 534 19.57 8.22 -3.41
CA ALA A 534 19.32 9.10 -2.27
C ALA A 534 17.85 9.48 -2.16
N ARG A 535 17.24 9.29 -0.99
CA ARG A 535 15.85 9.70 -0.71
C ARG A 535 15.67 11.21 -0.83
N ALA A 536 16.72 11.98 -0.54
CA ALA A 536 16.71 13.44 -0.53
C ALA A 536 16.17 14.05 -1.86
N ASN A 537 16.49 13.43 -3.00
CA ASN A 537 16.16 13.95 -4.32
C ASN A 537 15.81 12.88 -5.37
N GLY A 538 15.76 11.60 -4.98
CA GLY A 538 15.45 10.48 -5.87
C GLY A 538 16.54 10.17 -6.90
N LYS A 539 17.77 10.68 -6.74
CA LYS A 539 18.86 10.49 -7.69
C LYS A 539 19.87 9.43 -7.22
N TYR A 540 20.53 8.79 -8.17
CA TYR A 540 21.62 7.85 -7.91
C TYR A 540 22.91 8.58 -7.52
N VAL A 541 23.63 7.96 -6.59
CA VAL A 541 24.97 8.37 -6.14
C VAL A 541 25.98 8.02 -7.23
N SER A 542 26.81 8.98 -7.60
CA SER A 542 27.78 8.90 -8.67
C SER A 542 29.18 9.21 -8.18
N ALA A 543 30.18 8.44 -8.64
CA ALA A 543 31.60 8.71 -8.44
C ALA A 543 32.22 9.52 -9.61
N ASP A 544 31.41 10.33 -10.31
CA ASP A 544 31.86 11.14 -11.45
C ASP A 544 32.90 12.20 -11.05
N ARG A 545 34.13 11.93 -11.45
CA ARG A 545 35.31 12.77 -11.16
C ARG A 545 35.35 14.08 -11.96
N ASN A 546 34.40 14.32 -12.85
CA ASN A 546 34.31 15.53 -13.66
C ASN A 546 33.34 16.56 -13.07
N VAL A 547 32.57 16.20 -12.04
CA VAL A 547 31.57 17.08 -11.42
C VAL A 547 32.22 18.21 -10.62
N ASP A 548 33.34 17.95 -9.95
CA ASP A 548 34.10 18.94 -9.20
C ASP A 548 35.60 18.58 -9.14
N THR A 549 36.46 19.58 -8.96
CA THR A 549 37.89 19.42 -8.67
C THR A 549 38.18 18.58 -7.42
N ALA A 550 37.31 18.65 -6.40
CA ALA A 550 37.37 17.84 -5.20
C ALA A 550 36.93 16.39 -5.44
N ARG A 551 36.29 16.11 -6.58
CA ARG A 551 35.82 14.77 -7.03
C ARG A 551 34.95 14.02 -6.00
N PRO A 552 33.93 14.69 -5.43
CA PRO A 552 33.05 14.09 -4.44
C PRO A 552 32.11 13.06 -5.08
N LEU A 553 31.64 12.11 -4.26
CA LEU A 553 30.43 11.36 -4.57
C LEU A 553 29.23 12.31 -4.51
N CYS A 554 28.37 12.24 -5.52
CA CYS A 554 27.22 13.13 -5.68
C CYS A 554 25.95 12.35 -5.96
N ALA A 555 24.84 12.68 -5.29
CA ALA A 555 23.52 12.13 -5.62
C ALA A 555 22.86 12.96 -6.73
N ASN A 556 23.30 12.82 -7.98
CA ASN A 556 22.92 13.73 -9.07
C ASN A 556 22.66 13.05 -10.42
N ARG A 557 22.31 11.76 -10.43
CA ARG A 557 22.07 10.98 -11.65
C ARG A 557 20.68 10.39 -11.70
N ASP A 558 20.07 10.44 -12.88
CA ASP A 558 18.73 9.92 -13.15
C ASP A 558 18.69 8.42 -13.42
N SER A 559 19.83 7.84 -13.83
CA SER A 559 19.94 6.44 -14.19
C SER A 559 21.29 5.86 -13.77
N ILE A 560 21.33 4.53 -13.61
CA ILE A 560 22.54 3.78 -13.27
C ILE A 560 23.37 3.59 -14.53
N GLY A 561 24.50 4.29 -14.62
CA GLY A 561 25.54 4.11 -15.60
C GLY A 561 26.81 3.52 -14.99
N ALA A 562 27.95 3.78 -15.60
CA ALA A 562 29.23 3.26 -15.11
C ALA A 562 29.73 3.98 -13.83
N TRP A 563 29.30 5.21 -13.59
CA TRP A 563 29.76 6.02 -12.46
C TRP A 563 28.96 5.76 -11.17
N GLU A 564 27.76 5.17 -11.30
CA GLU A 564 26.82 4.93 -10.20
C GLU A 564 26.97 3.52 -9.60
N LYS A 565 27.93 2.74 -10.09
CA LYS A 565 28.18 1.36 -9.69
C LYS A 565 29.32 1.26 -8.70
N PHE A 566 29.05 0.53 -7.63
CA PHE A 566 29.98 0.24 -6.55
C PHE A 566 30.04 -1.27 -6.30
N THR A 567 31.12 -1.75 -5.72
CA THR A 567 31.16 -3.03 -5.02
C THR A 567 31.33 -2.77 -3.54
N TRP A 568 30.92 -3.72 -2.72
CA TRP A 568 31.05 -3.64 -1.27
C TRP A 568 31.58 -4.97 -0.71
N GLY A 569 32.08 -4.93 0.52
CA GLY A 569 32.42 -6.13 1.28
C GLY A 569 32.43 -5.85 2.77
N GLU A 570 32.20 -6.91 3.55
CA GLU A 570 32.27 -6.84 5.02
C GLU A 570 33.71 -6.62 5.49
N TYR A 571 33.85 -5.83 6.56
CA TYR A 571 35.13 -5.41 7.14
C TYR A 571 35.75 -6.42 8.09
#